data_AF-A0A954IEH2-F1
#
_entry.id   AF-A0A954IEH2-F1
#
_cell.length_a   1.000
_cell.length_b   1.000
_cell.length_c   1.000
_cell.angle_alpha   90.00
_cell.angle_beta   90.00
_cell.angle_gamma   90.00
#
_symmetry.space_group_name_H-M   'P 1'
#
loop_
_entity.id
_entity.type
_entity.pdbx_description
1 polymer ?
#
loop_
_entity_poly.entity_id
_entity_poly.type
_entity_poly.pdbx_seq_one_letter_code
_entity_poly.pdbx_strand_id
1 'polypeptide(L)'
;MSLPIDARLQTLDLGECKSLTKIPEGDYSELTHVWLNGCPGLKRFAPLRPALKRLQQLELHGCDFQDGPGADRCGLPDENVADRIRNHFQELTHQGCAPLLECKVIVLGNGGVGKTELVRALKGLGHDSEQKSTHGIRLWKWNGATDRVPFHPFPEITDTELQLNIWDFGGQDLYHNTHRLFMETQAVFVVVERYRRTDRPLRPEHPDDYCRPLDYWLDQVYTMAGRSGRTPRVLIVRSAIDETDNVEVLPPWQTRVRSDYCDLPYFELSSKDELRNTEFWTDFRKQLLQAVTDELGGLEAVQQPRGRVAVRSELQRFQPEWNELIRVSGSDRPLLRRHEFQKLVEDVFDGLKITGADDEEIRWQLDFFHHRGIVYAPPEWMEQSISRDAYPVVVDQRWIIEGIYELMRPERGTRDDLMQAWGRITRGELWQAWDQLEIEQPELKYDEEARCAMR
;
A
#
# COMPACT_ATOMS: atom_id res chain seq x y z
N MET A 1 27.34 3.49 32.26
CA MET A 1 27.65 4.92 32.01
C MET A 1 27.96 5.04 30.53
N SER A 2 27.00 5.52 29.73
CA SER A 2 27.27 5.90 28.34
C SER A 2 28.10 7.18 28.36
N LEU A 3 29.29 7.15 27.76
CA LEU A 3 30.03 8.38 27.49
C LEU A 3 29.17 9.22 26.53
N PRO A 4 28.86 10.49 26.85
CA PRO A 4 28.16 11.35 25.91
C PRO A 4 29.02 11.51 24.65
N ILE A 5 28.37 11.38 23.49
CA ILE A 5 29.04 11.57 22.20
C ILE A 5 29.57 13.01 22.11
N ASP A 6 30.79 13.16 21.59
CA ASP A 6 31.49 14.46 21.45
C ASP A 6 30.66 15.41 20.58
N ALA A 7 30.45 16.64 21.04
CA ALA A 7 29.70 17.68 20.33
C ALA A 7 30.34 18.07 18.98
N ARG A 8 31.54 17.58 18.67
CA ARG A 8 32.22 17.76 17.38
C ARG A 8 31.98 16.62 16.39
N LEU A 9 31.13 15.65 16.72
CA LEU A 9 30.82 14.53 15.82
C LEU A 9 30.17 15.08 14.54
N GLN A 10 30.78 14.77 13.39
CA GLN A 10 30.28 15.17 12.06
C GLN A 10 29.65 14.00 11.31
N THR A 11 30.06 12.78 11.63
CA THR A 11 29.64 11.57 10.91
C THR A 11 29.16 10.52 11.91
N LEU A 12 27.95 10.02 11.69
CA LEU A 12 27.37 8.93 12.47
C LEU A 12 26.89 7.83 11.52
N ASP A 13 27.54 6.68 11.59
CA ASP A 13 27.10 5.48 10.87
C ASP A 13 26.68 4.43 11.89
N LEU A 14 25.38 4.12 11.88
CA LEU A 14 24.78 3.03 12.63
C LEU A 14 23.96 2.14 11.68
N GLY A 15 24.31 2.11 10.39
CA GLY A 15 23.63 1.29 9.38
C GLY A 15 23.63 -0.20 9.73
N GLU A 16 22.60 -0.92 9.29
CA GLU A 16 22.38 -2.36 9.46
C GLU A 16 22.35 -2.84 10.92
N CYS A 17 22.20 -1.93 11.89
CA CYS A 17 22.09 -2.25 13.30
C CYS A 17 20.67 -2.71 13.66
N LYS A 18 20.30 -3.94 13.28
CA LYS A 18 18.94 -4.50 13.44
C LYS A 18 18.42 -4.52 14.88
N SER A 19 19.31 -4.58 15.87
CA SER A 19 18.95 -4.55 17.30
C SER A 19 18.93 -3.14 17.91
N LEU A 20 19.23 -2.10 17.13
CA LEU A 20 19.22 -0.71 17.60
C LEU A 20 17.79 -0.24 17.80
N THR A 21 17.45 0.11 19.03
CA THR A 21 16.11 0.61 19.40
C THR A 21 16.08 2.10 19.72
N LYS A 22 17.25 2.70 19.98
CA LYS A 22 17.41 4.12 20.28
C LYS A 22 18.74 4.64 19.77
N ILE A 23 18.74 5.87 19.28
CA ILE A 23 19.98 6.63 19.08
C ILE A 23 20.57 6.92 20.47
N PRO A 24 21.89 6.79 20.68
CA PRO A 24 22.51 7.17 21.95
C PRO A 24 22.17 8.61 22.35
N GLU A 25 22.31 8.93 23.65
CA GLU A 25 22.15 10.31 24.10
C GLU A 25 23.43 11.11 23.78
N GLY A 26 23.27 12.28 23.17
CA GLY A 26 24.39 13.14 22.76
C GLY A 26 23.92 14.43 22.11
N ASP A 27 24.88 15.34 21.87
CA ASP A 27 24.67 16.52 21.03
C ASP A 27 25.06 16.15 19.58
N TYR A 28 24.08 16.29 18.68
CA TYR A 28 24.20 15.94 17.27
C TYR A 28 24.15 17.15 16.35
N SER A 29 24.21 18.36 16.90
CA SER A 29 24.01 19.61 16.15
C SER A 29 25.06 19.86 15.05
N GLU A 30 26.26 19.26 15.15
CA GLU A 30 27.35 19.39 14.17
C GLU A 30 27.39 18.25 13.13
N LEU A 31 26.44 17.30 13.17
CA LEU A 31 26.40 16.21 12.19
C LEU A 31 26.13 16.73 10.77
N THR A 32 26.90 16.20 9.83
CA THR A 32 26.75 16.43 8.39
C THR A 32 26.43 15.15 7.62
N HIS A 33 26.82 13.98 8.12
CA HIS A 33 26.59 12.69 7.46
C HIS A 33 26.02 11.68 8.45
N VAL A 34 24.87 11.08 8.10
CA VAL A 34 24.18 10.11 8.96
C VAL A 34 23.68 8.92 8.14
N TRP A 35 24.06 7.72 8.55
CA TRP A 35 23.58 6.46 8.01
C TRP A 35 22.85 5.66 9.10
N LEU A 36 21.56 5.46 8.92
CA LEU A 36 20.69 4.66 9.80
C LEU A 36 19.95 3.57 9.04
N ASN A 37 20.30 3.32 7.78
CA ASN A 37 19.65 2.31 6.94
C ASN A 37 19.62 0.93 7.66
N GLY A 38 18.56 0.15 7.46
CA GLY A 38 18.45 -1.20 8.03
C GLY A 38 18.27 -1.24 9.56
N CYS A 39 17.73 -0.18 10.16
CA CYS A 39 17.43 -0.10 11.61
C CYS A 39 15.93 -0.12 11.93
N PRO A 40 15.20 -1.24 11.72
CA PRO A 40 13.74 -1.28 11.87
C PRO A 40 13.24 -1.12 13.32
N GLY A 41 14.11 -1.43 14.29
CA GLY A 41 13.83 -1.26 15.72
C GLY A 41 13.88 0.20 16.19
N LEU A 42 14.46 1.09 15.38
CA LEU A 42 14.66 2.48 15.75
C LEU A 42 13.39 3.30 15.50
N LYS A 43 12.69 3.66 16.58
CA LYS A 43 11.39 4.35 16.50
C LYS A 43 11.46 5.86 16.66
N ARG A 44 12.60 6.42 17.09
CA ARG A 44 12.73 7.85 17.39
C ARG A 44 13.77 8.58 16.54
N PHE A 45 13.31 9.55 15.77
CA PHE A 45 14.09 10.48 14.97
C PHE A 45 14.43 11.78 15.73
N ALA A 46 13.65 12.13 16.77
CA ALA A 46 13.81 13.36 17.54
C ALA A 46 15.27 13.75 17.90
N PRO A 47 16.16 12.82 18.30
CA PRO A 47 17.55 13.15 18.61
C PRO A 47 18.33 13.80 17.45
N LEU A 48 17.98 13.52 16.19
CA LEU A 48 18.68 14.04 15.01
C LEU A 48 18.10 15.37 14.50
N ARG A 49 16.95 15.83 15.01
CA ARG A 49 16.32 17.09 14.55
C ARG A 49 17.27 18.29 14.61
N PRO A 50 18.14 18.48 15.63
CA PRO A 50 19.09 19.59 15.65
C PRO A 50 20.09 19.57 14.48
N ALA A 51 20.42 18.39 13.96
CA ALA A 51 21.37 18.21 12.86
C ALA A 51 20.79 18.60 11.49
N LEU A 52 19.46 18.56 11.32
CA LEU A 52 18.78 18.71 10.02
C LEU A 52 19.26 19.93 9.21
N LYS A 53 19.60 21.04 9.88
CA LYS A 53 20.10 22.27 9.22
C LYS A 53 21.46 22.11 8.54
N ARG A 54 22.26 21.13 8.94
CA ARG A 54 23.64 20.90 8.48
C ARG A 54 23.83 19.57 7.76
N LEU A 55 22.90 18.63 7.89
CA LEU A 55 22.99 17.35 7.20
C LEU A 55 23.10 17.55 5.70
N GLN A 56 24.16 16.97 5.13
CA GLN A 56 24.44 16.87 3.70
C GLN A 56 24.12 15.47 3.19
N GLN A 57 24.29 14.44 4.03
CA GLN A 57 23.91 13.06 3.76
C GLN A 57 23.06 12.51 4.90
N LEU A 58 21.91 11.93 4.56
CA LEU A 58 21.03 11.25 5.49
C LEU A 58 20.40 10.03 4.80
N GLU A 59 20.70 8.83 5.26
CA GLU A 59 20.11 7.58 4.75
C GLU A 59 19.28 6.91 5.84
N LEU A 60 18.00 6.69 5.56
CA LEU A 60 17.02 6.18 6.52
C LEU A 60 16.30 4.91 6.06
N HIS A 61 16.68 4.34 4.91
CA HIS A 61 15.96 3.21 4.32
C HIS A 61 15.77 2.05 5.32
N GLY A 62 14.55 1.50 5.40
CA GLY A 62 14.23 0.43 6.37
C GLY A 62 14.07 0.90 7.83
N CYS A 63 14.05 2.20 8.10
CA CYS A 63 13.65 2.74 9.40
C CYS A 63 12.12 2.86 9.53
N ASP A 64 11.64 2.93 10.77
CA ASP A 64 10.20 3.02 11.10
C ASP A 64 9.98 4.03 12.23
N PHE A 65 10.28 5.30 11.95
CA PHE A 65 10.22 6.38 12.93
C PHE A 65 8.77 6.80 13.24
N GLN A 66 8.43 6.86 14.53
CA GLN A 66 7.12 7.26 15.03
C GLN A 66 7.00 8.77 15.32
N ASP A 67 8.13 9.44 15.53
CA ASP A 67 8.25 10.90 15.68
C ASP A 67 9.12 11.50 14.56
N GLY A 68 9.23 10.78 13.44
CA GLY A 68 10.01 11.17 12.28
C GLY A 68 9.14 11.59 11.11
N PRO A 69 9.73 11.72 9.92
CA PRO A 69 9.03 12.15 8.72
C PRO A 69 8.04 11.10 8.17
N GLY A 70 7.65 10.08 8.95
CA GLY A 70 6.91 8.91 8.47
C GLY A 70 7.79 7.97 7.65
N ALA A 71 7.44 6.69 7.63
CA ALA A 71 8.22 5.69 6.92
C ALA A 71 8.31 5.97 5.40
N ASP A 72 7.31 6.65 4.83
CA ASP A 72 7.24 6.96 3.40
C ASP A 72 8.31 7.96 2.96
N ARG A 73 8.99 8.61 3.92
CA ARG A 73 10.08 9.55 3.65
C ARG A 73 11.47 9.01 3.98
N CYS A 74 11.57 7.73 4.34
CA CYS A 74 12.85 7.10 4.63
C CYS A 74 13.65 6.72 3.36
N GLY A 75 13.06 6.90 2.18
CA GLY A 75 13.72 6.76 0.90
C GLY A 75 14.00 5.32 0.48
N LEU A 76 14.54 5.19 -0.73
CA LEU A 76 15.06 3.96 -1.30
C LEU A 76 16.45 3.61 -0.73
N PRO A 77 16.95 2.37 -0.93
CA PRO A 77 18.32 2.02 -0.59
C PRO A 77 19.31 3.04 -1.18
N ASP A 78 20.28 3.47 -0.36
CA ASP A 78 21.33 4.44 -0.71
C ASP A 78 20.80 5.85 -1.11
N GLU A 79 19.50 6.14 -0.94
CA GLU A 79 18.93 7.45 -1.25
C GLU A 79 19.22 8.46 -0.13
N ASN A 80 19.83 9.59 -0.51
CA ASN A 80 20.02 10.70 0.40
C ASN A 80 18.71 11.48 0.59
N VAL A 81 18.10 11.37 1.76
CA VAL A 81 16.84 12.03 2.12
C VAL A 81 17.03 13.31 2.93
N ALA A 82 18.25 13.84 3.06
CA ALA A 82 18.54 15.00 3.92
C ALA A 82 17.67 16.22 3.58
N ASP A 83 17.61 16.58 2.30
CA ASP A 83 16.86 17.74 1.82
C ASP A 83 15.35 17.50 1.97
N ARG A 84 14.86 16.32 1.59
CA ARG A 84 13.47 15.88 1.78
C ARG A 84 13.00 16.02 3.22
N ILE A 85 13.78 15.50 4.19
CA ILE A 85 13.41 15.56 5.61
C ILE A 85 13.48 16.99 6.13
N ARG A 86 14.51 17.75 5.74
CA ARG A 86 14.66 19.15 6.15
C ARG A 86 13.50 20.00 5.66
N ASN A 87 13.16 19.89 4.37
CA ASN A 87 12.08 20.64 3.74
C ASN A 87 10.75 20.28 4.41
N HIS A 88 10.47 19.00 4.63
CA HIS A 88 9.26 18.57 5.31
C HIS A 88 9.05 19.24 6.69
N PHE A 89 10.08 19.24 7.56
CA PHE A 89 9.97 19.90 8.87
C PHE A 89 9.86 21.43 8.78
N GLN A 90 10.52 22.04 7.79
CA GLN A 90 10.37 23.47 7.51
C GLN A 90 8.95 23.81 7.08
N GLU A 91 8.36 23.04 6.17
CA GLU A 91 6.99 23.24 5.68
C GLU A 91 5.96 23.09 6.80
N LEU A 92 6.08 22.06 7.63
CA LEU A 92 5.21 21.89 8.82
C LEU A 92 5.24 23.14 9.71
N THR A 93 6.41 23.78 9.84
CA THR A 93 6.59 24.99 10.66
C THR A 93 6.05 26.25 9.97
N HIS A 94 6.31 26.41 8.66
CA HIS A 94 6.05 27.66 7.93
C HIS A 94 4.67 27.71 7.29
N GLN A 95 4.16 26.59 6.77
CA GLN A 95 2.87 26.49 6.09
C GLN A 95 1.75 26.02 7.03
N GLY A 96 2.13 25.53 8.21
CA GLY A 96 1.25 24.79 9.11
C GLY A 96 1.04 23.34 8.66
N CYS A 97 0.27 22.60 9.43
CA CYS A 97 -0.02 21.20 9.17
C CYS A 97 -1.50 20.88 9.29
N ALA A 98 -1.89 19.77 8.66
CA ALA A 98 -3.18 19.13 8.85
C ALA A 98 -2.98 17.61 8.85
N PRO A 99 -3.78 16.86 9.60
CA PRO A 99 -3.69 15.41 9.63
C PRO A 99 -4.12 14.81 8.28
N LEU A 100 -3.42 13.76 7.84
CA LEU A 100 -3.83 12.92 6.73
C LEU A 100 -3.86 11.46 7.17
N LEU A 101 -5.08 10.94 7.38
CA LEU A 101 -5.31 9.61 7.93
C LEU A 101 -5.71 8.63 6.82
N GLU A 102 -4.78 8.35 5.91
CA GLU A 102 -5.00 7.40 4.83
C GLU A 102 -4.03 6.23 4.92
N CYS A 103 -4.59 5.01 4.94
CA CYS A 103 -3.82 3.78 5.00
C CYS A 103 -4.33 2.78 3.96
N LYS A 104 -3.38 2.11 3.30
CA LYS A 104 -3.68 1.00 2.39
C LYS A 104 -3.85 -0.28 3.19
N VAL A 105 -4.87 -1.07 2.86
CA VAL A 105 -5.09 -2.41 3.42
C VAL A 105 -5.17 -3.38 2.25
N ILE A 106 -4.43 -4.48 2.30
CA ILE A 106 -4.40 -5.48 1.22
C ILE A 106 -4.93 -6.81 1.75
N VAL A 107 -5.99 -7.32 1.12
CA VAL A 107 -6.64 -8.58 1.50
C VAL A 107 -6.23 -9.67 0.52
N LEU A 108 -5.61 -10.73 1.05
CA LEU A 108 -5.01 -11.82 0.27
C LEU A 108 -5.50 -13.18 0.72
N GLY A 109 -5.25 -14.20 -0.09
CA GLY A 109 -5.70 -15.56 0.14
C GLY A 109 -6.28 -16.19 -1.12
N ASN A 110 -6.49 -17.50 -1.10
CA ASN A 110 -6.96 -18.26 -2.25
C ASN A 110 -8.32 -17.78 -2.77
N GLY A 111 -8.70 -18.20 -3.97
CA GLY A 111 -10.06 -17.99 -4.48
C GLY A 111 -11.14 -18.61 -3.60
N GLY A 112 -12.25 -17.89 -3.40
CA GLY A 112 -13.41 -18.39 -2.64
C GLY A 112 -13.23 -18.48 -1.12
N VAL A 113 -12.13 -17.96 -0.55
CA VAL A 113 -11.88 -17.99 0.90
C VAL A 113 -12.65 -16.94 1.69
N GLY A 114 -13.60 -16.20 1.09
CA GLY A 114 -14.43 -15.23 1.82
C GLY A 114 -13.82 -13.84 2.00
N LYS A 115 -12.84 -13.44 1.17
CA LYS A 115 -12.18 -12.12 1.25
C LYS A 115 -13.17 -10.98 1.09
N THR A 116 -14.00 -11.02 0.05
CA THR A 116 -14.96 -9.96 -0.20
C THR A 116 -16.05 -9.92 0.86
N GLU A 117 -16.52 -11.08 1.32
CA GLU A 117 -17.48 -11.19 2.41
C GLU A 117 -16.93 -10.64 3.73
N LEU A 118 -15.64 -10.87 4.02
CA LEU A 118 -14.93 -10.27 5.16
C LEU A 118 -14.92 -8.74 5.06
N VAL A 119 -14.57 -8.18 3.90
CA VAL A 119 -14.55 -6.72 3.70
C VAL A 119 -15.95 -6.11 3.81
N ARG A 120 -16.97 -6.76 3.23
CA ARG A 120 -18.38 -6.35 3.38
C ARG A 120 -18.80 -6.37 4.85
N ALA A 121 -18.50 -7.44 5.56
CA ALA A 121 -18.80 -7.57 6.99
C ALA A 121 -18.08 -6.52 7.85
N LEU A 122 -16.82 -6.20 7.52
CA LEU A 122 -16.06 -5.13 8.16
C LEU A 122 -16.76 -3.77 8.01
N LYS A 123 -17.32 -3.50 6.82
CA LYS A 123 -18.09 -2.29 6.50
C LYS A 123 -19.55 -2.30 6.99
N GLY A 124 -19.99 -3.38 7.64
CA GLY A 124 -21.39 -3.54 8.07
C GLY A 124 -22.38 -3.86 6.94
N LEU A 125 -21.90 -4.24 5.75
CA LEU A 125 -22.71 -4.49 4.56
C LEU A 125 -23.14 -5.95 4.51
N GLY A 126 -24.44 -6.22 4.43
CA GLY A 126 -25.02 -7.57 4.53
C GLY A 126 -24.45 -8.61 3.56
N HIS A 127 -24.66 -9.88 3.84
CA HIS A 127 -24.27 -10.95 2.91
C HIS A 127 -24.99 -10.77 1.54
N ASP A 128 -24.24 -10.91 0.45
CA ASP A 128 -24.78 -10.86 -0.92
C ASP A 128 -24.79 -12.27 -1.51
N SER A 129 -25.97 -12.89 -1.59
CA SER A 129 -26.14 -14.25 -2.12
C SER A 129 -25.96 -14.35 -3.63
N GLU A 130 -26.01 -13.23 -4.36
CA GLU A 130 -25.80 -13.19 -5.81
C GLU A 130 -24.35 -12.83 -6.17
N GLN A 131 -23.50 -12.71 -5.17
CA GLN A 131 -22.12 -12.32 -5.36
C GLN A 131 -21.35 -13.36 -6.17
N LYS A 132 -21.08 -13.03 -7.44
CA LYS A 132 -20.08 -13.74 -8.25
C LYS A 132 -18.68 -13.49 -7.68
N SER A 133 -17.79 -14.45 -7.89
CA SER A 133 -16.37 -14.33 -7.54
C SER A 133 -15.81 -13.00 -8.05
N THR A 134 -15.06 -12.31 -7.19
CA THR A 134 -14.43 -11.04 -7.54
C THR A 134 -13.45 -11.23 -8.69
N HIS A 135 -13.64 -10.47 -9.77
CA HIS A 135 -12.73 -10.39 -10.90
C HIS A 135 -11.81 -9.18 -10.71
N GLY A 136 -10.52 -9.32 -11.03
CA GLY A 136 -9.57 -8.22 -10.85
C GLY A 136 -9.39 -7.81 -9.39
N ILE A 137 -9.77 -6.58 -9.09
CA ILE A 137 -9.74 -6.00 -7.75
C ILE A 137 -11.03 -5.27 -7.43
N ARG A 138 -11.45 -5.33 -6.17
CA ARG A 138 -12.39 -4.37 -5.61
C ARG A 138 -11.66 -3.47 -4.65
N LEU A 139 -11.86 -2.18 -4.85
CA LEU A 139 -11.30 -1.21 -3.98
C LEU A 139 -12.38 -0.58 -3.10
N TRP A 140 -12.12 -0.51 -1.80
CA TRP A 140 -13.11 -0.06 -0.83
C TRP A 140 -12.56 1.09 -0.01
N LYS A 141 -13.43 2.05 0.31
CA LYS A 141 -13.18 3.03 1.37
C LYS A 141 -13.91 2.64 2.64
N TRP A 142 -13.24 2.72 3.78
CA TRP A 142 -13.87 2.56 5.11
C TRP A 142 -13.27 3.57 6.07
N ASN A 143 -14.10 4.22 6.87
CA ASN A 143 -13.68 5.31 7.73
C ASN A 143 -13.29 4.92 9.15
N GLY A 144 -13.14 3.62 9.42
CA GLY A 144 -12.79 3.10 10.74
C GLY A 144 -13.94 3.08 11.75
N ALA A 145 -15.01 3.83 11.50
CA ALA A 145 -16.13 3.95 12.43
C ALA A 145 -17.07 2.74 12.33
N THR A 146 -17.49 2.24 13.49
CA THR A 146 -18.68 1.40 13.66
C THR A 146 -19.40 1.83 14.93
N ASP A 147 -20.72 1.64 15.01
CA ASP A 147 -21.55 2.00 16.18
C ASP A 147 -21.06 1.41 17.52
N ARG A 148 -20.18 0.39 17.49
CA ARG A 148 -19.68 -0.34 18.67
C ARG A 148 -18.19 -0.19 18.92
N VAL A 149 -17.42 0.32 17.97
CA VAL A 149 -15.97 0.53 18.11
C VAL A 149 -15.70 2.00 17.81
N PRO A 150 -15.71 2.88 18.83
CA PRO A 150 -15.32 4.28 18.69
C PRO A 150 -13.78 4.41 18.61
N PHE A 151 -13.10 3.40 18.08
CA PHE A 151 -11.65 3.36 18.04
C PHE A 151 -11.20 4.13 16.81
N HIS A 152 -10.85 5.39 17.04
CA HIS A 152 -10.06 6.16 16.11
C HIS A 152 -8.58 5.87 16.37
N PRO A 153 -7.74 5.62 15.34
CA PRO A 153 -6.32 5.30 15.54
C PRO A 153 -5.56 6.41 16.29
N PHE A 154 -6.10 7.64 16.27
CA PHE A 154 -5.59 8.82 16.98
C PHE A 154 -6.74 9.59 17.63
N PRO A 155 -7.19 9.22 18.84
CA PRO A 155 -8.32 9.87 19.51
C PRO A 155 -8.19 11.39 19.68
N GLU A 156 -6.97 11.92 19.62
CA GLU A 156 -6.64 13.35 19.67
C GLU A 156 -7.05 14.10 18.40
N ILE A 157 -7.24 13.40 17.28
CA ILE A 157 -7.69 13.97 16.00
C ILE A 157 -9.20 13.76 15.90
N THR A 158 -9.97 14.84 16.06
CA THR A 158 -11.44 14.80 16.06
C THR A 158 -12.08 15.19 14.74
N ASP A 159 -11.38 16.01 13.94
CA ASP A 159 -11.97 16.70 12.78
C ASP A 159 -11.50 16.10 11.45
N THR A 160 -10.98 14.87 11.47
CA THR A 160 -10.47 14.19 10.26
C THR A 160 -10.79 12.72 10.35
N GLU A 161 -11.48 12.22 9.34
CA GLU A 161 -11.82 10.80 9.25
C GLU A 161 -10.62 10.00 8.78
N LEU A 162 -10.44 8.81 9.38
CA LEU A 162 -9.60 7.76 8.79
C LEU A 162 -10.18 7.38 7.42
N GLN A 163 -9.33 7.05 6.45
CA GLN A 163 -9.74 6.41 5.22
C GLN A 163 -8.84 5.20 4.97
N LEU A 164 -9.42 4.00 5.08
CA LEU A 164 -8.76 2.78 4.64
C LEU A 164 -9.07 2.55 3.17
N ASN A 165 -8.02 2.50 2.35
CA ASN A 165 -8.07 2.10 0.95
C ASN A 165 -7.85 0.58 0.91
N ILE A 166 -8.93 -0.19 0.92
CA ILE A 166 -8.88 -1.66 1.01
C ILE A 166 -8.86 -2.26 -0.39
N TRP A 167 -7.86 -3.09 -0.64
CA TRP A 167 -7.64 -3.84 -1.87
C TRP A 167 -8.09 -5.28 -1.66
N ASP A 168 -9.24 -5.62 -2.24
CA ASP A 168 -9.78 -6.97 -2.26
C ASP A 168 -9.47 -7.62 -3.60
N PHE A 169 -8.42 -8.44 -3.62
CA PHE A 169 -7.98 -9.11 -4.84
C PHE A 169 -8.87 -10.30 -5.18
N GLY A 170 -9.23 -10.42 -6.45
CA GLY A 170 -9.97 -11.55 -6.99
C GLY A 170 -9.25 -12.88 -6.77
N GLY A 171 -10.03 -13.95 -6.70
CA GLY A 171 -9.54 -15.31 -6.46
C GLY A 171 -8.86 -15.99 -7.63
N GLN A 172 -8.28 -15.24 -8.57
CA GLN A 172 -7.68 -15.79 -9.78
C GLN A 172 -6.16 -15.83 -9.63
N ASP A 173 -5.61 -17.01 -9.38
CA ASP A 173 -4.19 -17.26 -9.08
C ASP A 173 -3.22 -16.86 -10.22
N LEU A 174 -3.73 -16.50 -11.40
CA LEU A 174 -2.93 -16.13 -12.57
C LEU A 174 -2.08 -14.86 -12.38
N TYR A 175 -2.19 -14.19 -11.24
CA TYR A 175 -1.76 -12.81 -11.05
C TYR A 175 -0.89 -12.55 -9.82
N HIS A 176 -0.35 -13.60 -9.19
CA HIS A 176 0.59 -13.45 -8.07
C HIS A 176 1.78 -12.52 -8.38
N ASN A 177 2.18 -12.41 -9.66
CA ASN A 177 3.21 -11.48 -10.11
C ASN A 177 2.68 -10.07 -10.44
N THR A 178 1.45 -9.89 -10.94
CA THR A 178 0.92 -8.54 -11.24
C THR A 178 0.49 -7.83 -9.97
N HIS A 179 0.10 -8.56 -8.91
CA HIS A 179 -0.15 -7.95 -7.61
C HIS A 179 1.10 -7.31 -6.99
N ARG A 180 2.31 -7.83 -7.27
CA ARG A 180 3.59 -7.29 -6.76
C ARG A 180 3.72 -5.81 -7.01
N LEU A 181 3.35 -5.38 -8.23
CA LEU A 181 3.33 -3.99 -8.64
C LEU A 181 2.63 -3.11 -7.60
N PHE A 182 1.52 -3.56 -7.05
CA PHE A 182 0.71 -2.81 -6.10
C PHE A 182 0.94 -3.21 -4.64
N MET A 183 1.87 -4.10 -4.34
CA MET A 183 2.16 -4.59 -2.99
C MET A 183 3.47 -4.03 -2.43
N GLU A 184 4.32 -3.47 -3.28
CA GLU A 184 5.60 -2.82 -2.92
C GLU A 184 5.38 -1.42 -2.31
N THR A 185 4.39 -1.30 -1.41
CA THR A 185 3.97 -0.04 -0.78
C THR A 185 3.60 -0.25 0.69
N GLN A 186 3.48 0.83 1.44
CA GLN A 186 3.07 0.80 2.86
C GLN A 186 1.63 0.35 3.01
N ALA A 187 1.43 -0.82 3.62
CA ALA A 187 0.12 -1.42 3.74
C ALA A 187 0.02 -2.32 4.98
N VAL A 188 -1.20 -2.43 5.50
CA VAL A 188 -1.59 -3.52 6.40
C VAL A 188 -2.10 -4.70 5.57
N PHE A 189 -1.58 -5.89 5.82
CA PHE A 189 -1.96 -7.11 5.12
C PHE A 189 -2.92 -7.94 5.95
N VAL A 190 -4.03 -8.35 5.35
CA VAL A 190 -4.98 -9.31 5.92
C VAL A 190 -4.97 -10.56 5.06
N VAL A 191 -4.35 -11.63 5.56
CA VAL A 191 -4.28 -12.92 4.88
C VAL A 191 -5.45 -13.78 5.33
N VAL A 192 -6.37 -14.05 4.41
CA VAL A 192 -7.58 -14.81 4.65
C VAL A 192 -7.39 -16.25 4.20
N GLU A 193 -7.64 -17.18 5.10
CA GLU A 193 -7.76 -18.60 4.78
C GLU A 193 -9.18 -19.10 5.05
N ARG A 194 -9.56 -20.13 4.32
CA ARG A 194 -10.78 -20.88 4.55
C ARG A 194 -10.47 -22.34 4.30
N TYR A 195 -11.26 -23.21 4.90
CA TYR A 195 -11.11 -24.64 4.70
C TYR A 195 -11.43 -25.02 3.24
N ARG A 196 -10.41 -25.43 2.49
CA ARG A 196 -10.47 -26.23 1.25
C ARG A 196 -9.07 -26.69 0.90
N ARG A 197 -8.81 -27.99 0.96
CA ARG A 197 -7.62 -28.57 0.31
C ARG A 197 -8.10 -29.37 -0.89
N THR A 198 -8.00 -28.77 -2.07
CA THR A 198 -8.25 -29.47 -3.34
C THR A 198 -6.92 -29.56 -4.07
N ASP A 199 -6.45 -30.78 -4.34
CA ASP A 199 -5.30 -31.01 -5.23
C ASP A 199 -5.65 -30.78 -6.72
N ARG A 200 -6.91 -30.40 -6.97
CA ARG A 200 -7.43 -30.01 -8.28
C ARG A 200 -7.47 -28.48 -8.37
N PRO A 201 -7.36 -27.93 -9.60
CA PRO A 201 -7.65 -26.52 -9.84
C PRO A 201 -9.01 -26.15 -9.25
N LEU A 202 -9.07 -25.01 -8.57
CA LEU A 202 -10.27 -24.42 -7.98
C LEU A 202 -11.34 -24.18 -9.05
N ARG A 203 -10.92 -23.95 -10.30
CA ARG A 203 -11.79 -23.74 -11.47
C ARG A 203 -11.29 -24.56 -12.66
N PRO A 204 -12.12 -25.42 -13.26
CA PRO A 204 -11.75 -26.22 -14.43
C PRO A 204 -11.26 -25.39 -15.63
N GLU A 205 -11.82 -24.20 -15.82
CA GLU A 205 -11.45 -23.23 -16.85
C GLU A 205 -10.10 -22.53 -16.60
N HIS A 206 -9.54 -22.66 -15.38
CA HIS A 206 -8.23 -22.10 -15.01
C HIS A 206 -7.33 -23.22 -14.44
N PRO A 207 -6.64 -24.00 -15.30
CA PRO A 207 -5.86 -25.17 -14.87
C PRO A 207 -4.68 -24.85 -13.94
N ASP A 208 -4.31 -23.58 -13.80
CA ASP A 208 -3.22 -23.09 -12.94
C ASP A 208 -3.72 -22.55 -11.58
N ASP A 209 -5.03 -22.54 -11.36
CA ASP A 209 -5.72 -21.97 -10.18
C ASP A 209 -5.75 -22.96 -9.02
N TYR A 210 -4.59 -23.23 -8.41
CA TYR A 210 -4.46 -24.18 -7.32
C TYR A 210 -4.50 -23.49 -5.95
N CYS A 211 -5.24 -24.11 -5.02
CA CYS A 211 -5.21 -23.69 -3.62
C CYS A 211 -3.78 -23.72 -3.06
N ARG A 212 -3.28 -22.56 -2.63
CA ARG A 212 -1.97 -22.39 -2.02
C ARG A 212 -2.04 -22.50 -0.49
N PRO A 213 -1.03 -23.09 0.15
CA PRO A 213 -0.94 -23.11 1.60
C PRO A 213 -0.77 -21.70 2.20
N LEU A 214 -0.98 -21.56 3.51
CA LEU A 214 -0.93 -20.26 4.20
C LEU A 214 0.49 -19.65 4.15
N ASP A 215 1.52 -20.47 4.29
CA ASP A 215 2.93 -20.07 4.19
C ASP A 215 3.26 -19.40 2.85
N TYR A 216 2.69 -19.88 1.75
CA TYR A 216 2.87 -19.27 0.42
C TYR A 216 2.44 -17.79 0.41
N TRP A 217 1.27 -17.48 0.98
CA TRP A 217 0.76 -16.11 1.03
C TRP A 217 1.61 -15.23 1.94
N LEU A 218 2.04 -15.77 3.10
CA LEU A 218 2.93 -15.07 4.02
C LEU A 218 4.31 -14.81 3.37
N ASP A 219 4.86 -15.78 2.64
CA ASP A 219 6.11 -15.63 1.89
C ASP A 219 6.02 -14.51 0.85
N GLN A 220 4.88 -14.39 0.14
CA GLN A 220 4.68 -13.27 -0.79
C GLN A 220 4.72 -11.93 -0.06
N VAL A 221 3.97 -11.79 1.05
CA VAL A 221 3.92 -10.55 1.83
C VAL A 221 5.31 -10.15 2.33
N TYR A 222 6.05 -11.09 2.93
CA TYR A 222 7.39 -10.81 3.46
C TYR A 222 8.43 -10.57 2.37
N THR A 223 8.29 -11.19 1.19
CA THR A 223 9.18 -10.94 0.06
C THR A 223 8.97 -9.54 -0.52
N MET A 224 7.71 -9.11 -0.67
CA MET A 224 7.35 -7.81 -1.23
C MET A 224 7.64 -6.68 -0.24
N ALA A 225 7.15 -6.80 1.00
CA ALA A 225 7.39 -5.79 2.03
C ALA A 225 8.86 -5.75 2.45
N GLY A 226 9.58 -6.87 2.40
CA GLY A 226 11.01 -6.93 2.71
C GLY A 226 11.89 -6.06 1.81
N ARG A 227 11.46 -5.74 0.58
CA ARG A 227 12.15 -4.78 -0.30
C ARG A 227 12.14 -3.36 0.25
N SER A 228 11.17 -3.01 1.08
CA SER A 228 11.12 -1.71 1.77
C SER A 228 12.02 -1.65 3.01
N GLY A 229 12.68 -2.76 3.37
CA GLY A 229 13.49 -2.87 4.59
C GLY A 229 12.67 -2.90 5.88
N ARG A 230 11.34 -2.85 5.81
CA ARG A 230 10.41 -2.84 6.96
C ARG A 230 9.75 -4.21 7.16
N THR A 231 9.40 -4.49 8.41
CA THR A 231 8.57 -5.64 8.75
C THR A 231 7.11 -5.34 8.38
N PRO A 232 6.45 -6.15 7.54
CA PRO A 232 5.05 -5.95 7.19
C PRO A 232 4.12 -6.10 8.40
N ARG A 233 3.02 -5.36 8.42
CA ARG A 233 1.93 -5.55 9.39
C ARG A 233 0.97 -6.59 8.85
N VAL A 234 0.91 -7.77 9.47
CA VAL A 234 0.12 -8.90 8.96
C VAL A 234 -0.88 -9.37 10.01
N LEU A 235 -2.13 -9.58 9.59
CA LEU A 235 -3.17 -10.26 10.36
C LEU A 235 -3.64 -11.48 9.56
N ILE A 236 -3.87 -12.60 10.23
CA ILE A 236 -4.39 -13.82 9.62
C ILE A 236 -5.84 -13.99 10.05
N VAL A 237 -6.72 -14.29 9.08
CA VAL A 237 -8.15 -14.52 9.32
C VAL A 237 -8.57 -15.85 8.74
N ARG A 238 -9.03 -16.77 9.58
CA ARG A 238 -9.81 -17.91 9.15
C ARG A 238 -11.27 -17.49 9.04
N SER A 239 -11.80 -17.49 7.81
CA SER A 239 -13.18 -17.12 7.53
C SER A 239 -14.14 -18.31 7.60
N ALA A 240 -15.44 -18.00 7.56
CA ALA A 240 -16.53 -18.97 7.42
C ALA A 240 -16.50 -20.10 8.47
N ILE A 241 -16.11 -19.78 9.72
CA ILE A 241 -16.03 -20.75 10.83
C ILE A 241 -17.38 -21.33 11.25
N ASP A 242 -18.46 -20.70 10.79
CA ASP A 242 -19.83 -21.13 10.99
C ASP A 242 -20.26 -22.26 10.04
N GLU A 243 -19.45 -22.59 9.03
CA GLU A 243 -19.66 -23.74 8.17
C GLU A 243 -19.22 -25.00 8.89
N THR A 244 -20.16 -25.95 9.04
CA THR A 244 -19.93 -27.21 9.74
C THR A 244 -19.87 -28.41 8.80
N ASP A 245 -20.28 -28.25 7.55
CA ASP A 245 -20.37 -29.33 6.56
C ASP A 245 -19.04 -29.50 5.82
N ASN A 246 -18.57 -30.74 5.70
CA ASN A 246 -17.33 -31.10 5.00
C ASN A 246 -16.07 -30.34 5.47
N VAL A 247 -15.96 -30.06 6.77
CA VAL A 247 -14.76 -29.42 7.36
C VAL A 247 -13.86 -30.49 7.98
N GLU A 248 -12.65 -30.71 7.45
CA GLU A 248 -11.62 -31.38 8.26
C GLU A 248 -11.18 -30.47 9.39
N VAL A 249 -10.94 -31.09 10.54
CA VAL A 249 -10.21 -30.48 11.63
C VAL A 249 -8.76 -30.26 11.18
N LEU A 250 -8.40 -29.00 10.92
CA LEU A 250 -7.01 -28.63 10.69
C LEU A 250 -6.22 -28.73 11.99
N PRO A 251 -4.94 -29.11 11.94
CA PRO A 251 -4.06 -28.92 13.07
C PRO A 251 -3.93 -27.42 13.38
N PRO A 252 -3.49 -27.04 14.60
CA PRO A 252 -3.28 -25.65 14.98
C PRO A 252 -2.49 -24.90 13.90
N TRP A 253 -2.91 -23.70 13.53
CA TRP A 253 -2.36 -22.98 12.38
C TRP A 253 -0.84 -22.78 12.49
N GLN A 254 -0.30 -22.62 13.70
CA GLN A 254 1.13 -22.51 13.98
C GLN A 254 1.94 -23.71 13.50
N THR A 255 1.32 -24.91 13.46
CA THR A 255 1.98 -26.13 12.93
C THR A 255 1.96 -26.21 11.41
N ARG A 256 1.18 -25.34 10.75
CA ARG A 256 1.00 -25.27 9.29
C ARG A 256 1.81 -24.16 8.64
N VAL A 257 2.50 -23.35 9.43
CA VAL A 257 3.35 -22.25 8.99
C VAL A 257 4.77 -22.43 9.53
N ARG A 258 5.71 -21.68 8.97
CA ARG A 258 7.08 -21.62 9.48
C ARG A 258 7.11 -20.93 10.85
N SER A 259 8.13 -21.25 11.66
CA SER A 259 8.34 -20.67 12.99
C SER A 259 8.30 -19.15 13.01
N ASP A 260 8.83 -18.52 11.96
CA ASP A 260 8.94 -17.07 11.83
C ASP A 260 7.59 -16.35 11.77
N TYR A 261 6.51 -17.10 11.52
CA TYR A 261 5.14 -16.60 11.39
C TYR A 261 4.22 -16.96 12.55
N CYS A 262 4.68 -17.80 13.49
CA CYS A 262 3.83 -18.35 14.55
C CYS A 262 3.30 -17.31 15.54
N ASP A 263 3.94 -16.14 15.61
CA ASP A 263 3.57 -15.03 16.51
C ASP A 263 2.62 -14.03 15.85
N LEU A 264 2.22 -14.26 14.59
CA LEU A 264 1.28 -13.37 13.91
C LEU A 264 -0.13 -13.43 14.53
N PRO A 265 -0.85 -12.30 14.62
CA PRO A 265 -2.24 -12.27 15.04
C PRO A 265 -3.13 -13.15 14.17
N TYR A 266 -3.90 -14.04 14.79
CA TYR A 266 -4.78 -14.99 14.11
C TYR A 266 -6.20 -14.89 14.64
N PHE A 267 -7.18 -14.74 13.74
CA PHE A 267 -8.58 -14.53 14.06
C PHE A 267 -9.46 -15.57 13.38
N GLU A 268 -10.48 -16.03 14.07
CA GLU A 268 -11.49 -16.95 13.54
C GLU A 268 -12.82 -16.21 13.46
N LEU A 269 -13.30 -15.95 12.23
CA LEU A 269 -14.43 -15.05 11.99
C LEU A 269 -15.48 -15.69 11.08
N SER A 270 -16.75 -15.36 11.37
CA SER A 270 -17.87 -15.58 10.47
C SER A 270 -18.36 -14.25 9.92
N SER A 271 -18.55 -14.18 8.60
CA SER A 271 -19.11 -12.99 7.94
C SER A 271 -20.65 -12.96 7.93
N LYS A 272 -21.32 -13.93 8.58
CA LYS A 272 -22.79 -13.91 8.76
C LYS A 272 -23.21 -12.72 9.59
N ASP A 273 -24.23 -12.00 9.13
CA ASP A 273 -24.69 -10.73 9.71
C ASP A 273 -24.90 -10.78 11.22
N GLU A 274 -25.51 -11.87 11.72
CA GLU A 274 -25.78 -12.10 13.14
C GLU A 274 -24.51 -12.29 14.01
N LEU A 275 -23.38 -12.68 13.42
CA LEU A 275 -22.12 -12.94 14.11
C LEU A 275 -21.10 -11.79 13.99
N ARG A 276 -21.39 -10.75 13.20
CA ARG A 276 -20.48 -9.60 12.93
C ARG A 276 -20.21 -8.68 14.13
N ASN A 277 -20.99 -8.84 15.18
CA ASN A 277 -20.94 -8.03 16.39
C ASN A 277 -20.48 -8.82 17.63
N THR A 278 -19.82 -9.96 17.40
CA THR A 278 -19.21 -10.79 18.44
C THR A 278 -17.92 -10.17 18.99
N GLU A 279 -17.44 -10.70 20.11
CA GLU A 279 -16.15 -10.31 20.71
C GLU A 279 -14.99 -10.57 19.73
N PHE A 280 -15.01 -11.71 19.01
CA PHE A 280 -14.01 -12.03 17.97
C PHE A 280 -13.87 -10.94 16.90
N TRP A 281 -14.99 -10.42 16.40
CA TRP A 281 -15.00 -9.31 15.45
C TRP A 281 -14.52 -8.00 16.08
N THR A 282 -14.83 -7.77 17.35
CA THR A 282 -14.38 -6.60 18.08
C THR A 282 -12.86 -6.62 18.24
N ASP A 283 -12.28 -7.77 18.57
CA ASP A 283 -10.84 -7.95 18.72
C ASP A 283 -10.11 -7.86 17.38
N PHE A 284 -10.66 -8.44 16.31
CA PHE A 284 -10.13 -8.25 14.96
C PHE A 284 -10.10 -6.77 14.56
N ARG A 285 -11.20 -6.03 14.77
CA ARG A 285 -11.26 -4.59 14.46
C ARG A 285 -10.22 -3.79 15.25
N LYS A 286 -10.07 -4.07 16.55
CA LYS A 286 -9.05 -3.42 17.39
C LYS A 286 -7.64 -3.70 16.87
N GLN A 287 -7.32 -4.97 16.57
CA GLN A 287 -5.98 -5.32 16.08
C GLN A 287 -5.71 -4.74 14.69
N LEU A 288 -6.71 -4.72 13.81
CA LEU A 288 -6.59 -4.08 12.49
C LEU A 288 -6.31 -2.59 12.64
N LEU A 289 -7.06 -1.89 13.50
CA LEU A 289 -6.85 -0.46 13.72
C LEU A 289 -5.52 -0.17 14.42
N GLN A 290 -5.06 -1.03 15.34
CA GLN A 290 -3.70 -0.92 15.90
C GLN A 290 -2.62 -1.09 14.82
N ALA A 291 -2.77 -2.07 13.94
CA ALA A 291 -1.85 -2.26 12.82
C ALA A 291 -1.86 -1.06 11.87
N VAL A 292 -3.02 -0.44 11.65
CA VAL A 292 -3.14 0.83 10.91
C VAL A 292 -2.42 1.97 11.66
N THR A 293 -2.62 2.14 12.97
CA THR A 293 -1.90 3.14 13.77
C THR A 293 -0.39 2.98 13.64
N ASP A 294 0.10 1.74 13.74
CA ASP A 294 1.52 1.40 13.63
C ASP A 294 2.05 1.65 12.21
N GLU A 295 1.25 1.38 11.17
CA GLU A 295 1.63 1.65 9.77
C GLU A 295 1.65 3.13 9.45
N LEU A 296 0.70 3.91 10.01
CA LEU A 296 0.64 5.37 9.87
C LEU A 296 1.81 6.08 10.57
N GLY A 297 2.50 5.40 11.49
CA GLY A 297 3.72 5.89 12.12
C GLY A 297 3.49 6.89 13.25
N GLY A 298 2.33 6.92 13.90
CA GLY A 298 2.09 7.77 15.07
C GLY A 298 1.59 9.20 14.76
N LEU A 299 1.30 9.96 15.84
CA LEU A 299 0.60 11.25 15.77
C LEU A 299 1.37 12.33 15.00
N GLU A 300 2.70 12.39 15.15
CA GLU A 300 3.51 13.36 14.41
C GLU A 300 3.63 13.00 12.92
N ALA A 301 3.77 11.71 12.61
CA ALA A 301 3.93 11.25 11.23
C ALA A 301 2.67 11.46 10.38
N VAL A 302 1.47 11.49 10.99
CA VAL A 302 0.22 11.79 10.27
C VAL A 302 -0.01 13.28 10.04
N GLN A 303 0.72 14.16 10.72
CA GLN A 303 0.66 15.60 10.42
C GLN A 303 1.43 15.88 9.14
N GLN A 304 0.71 16.32 8.11
CA GLN A 304 1.27 16.63 6.80
C GLN A 304 1.28 18.14 6.54
N PRO A 305 2.22 18.65 5.73
CA PRO A 305 2.18 20.05 5.29
C PRO A 305 0.88 20.34 4.56
N ARG A 306 0.34 21.55 4.72
CA ARG A 306 -0.95 21.93 4.12
C ARG A 306 -0.96 21.81 2.60
N GLY A 307 0.17 22.07 1.93
CA GLY A 307 0.31 21.87 0.48
C GLY A 307 -0.01 20.43 0.08
N ARG A 308 0.58 19.44 0.76
CA ARG A 308 0.32 18.00 0.51
C ARG A 308 -1.15 17.62 0.73
N VAL A 309 -1.74 18.07 1.83
CA VAL A 309 -3.16 17.78 2.13
C VAL A 309 -4.09 18.39 1.08
N ALA A 310 -3.78 19.58 0.58
CA ALA A 310 -4.55 20.21 -0.49
C ALA A 310 -4.38 19.50 -1.83
N VAL A 311 -3.16 19.11 -2.21
CA VAL A 311 -2.90 18.31 -3.42
C VAL A 311 -3.68 17.00 -3.36
N ARG A 312 -3.69 16.32 -2.19
CA ARG A 312 -4.49 15.11 -1.98
C ARG A 312 -5.99 15.35 -2.22
N SER A 313 -6.50 16.46 -1.72
CA SER A 313 -7.91 16.85 -1.87
C SER A 313 -8.28 17.09 -3.34
N GLU A 314 -7.37 17.69 -4.13
CA GLU A 314 -7.57 17.85 -5.57
C GLU A 314 -7.47 16.51 -6.32
N LEU A 315 -6.51 15.65 -6.00
CA LEU A 315 -6.41 14.30 -6.58
C LEU A 315 -7.68 13.48 -6.35
N GLN A 316 -8.34 13.64 -5.21
CA GLN A 316 -9.58 12.93 -4.88
C GLN A 316 -10.70 13.22 -5.90
N ARG A 317 -10.68 14.36 -6.58
CA ARG A 317 -11.68 14.74 -7.60
C ARG A 317 -11.55 13.95 -8.89
N PHE A 318 -10.37 13.40 -9.17
CA PHE A 318 -10.12 12.55 -10.34
C PHE A 318 -10.38 11.07 -10.05
N GLN A 319 -10.52 10.71 -8.78
CA GLN A 319 -10.75 9.35 -8.33
C GLN A 319 -12.26 9.06 -8.29
N PRO A 320 -12.71 7.90 -8.79
CA PRO A 320 -14.12 7.57 -8.71
C PRO A 320 -14.55 7.43 -7.23
N GLU A 321 -15.83 7.67 -6.97
CA GLU A 321 -16.43 7.26 -5.70
C GLU A 321 -16.59 5.74 -5.71
N TRP A 322 -15.86 5.04 -4.84
CA TRP A 322 -15.85 3.57 -4.82
C TRP A 322 -17.08 3.05 -4.08
N ASN A 323 -18.21 3.01 -4.77
CA ASN A 323 -19.45 2.41 -4.26
C ASN A 323 -19.68 1.02 -4.85
N GLU A 324 -20.46 0.19 -4.15
CA GLU A 324 -20.68 -1.23 -4.50
C GLU A 324 -21.35 -1.46 -5.87
N LEU A 325 -21.96 -0.42 -6.45
CA LEU A 325 -22.78 -0.51 -7.66
C LEU A 325 -22.00 -0.11 -8.93
N ILE A 326 -20.88 0.61 -8.78
CA ILE A 326 -20.07 1.08 -9.90
C ILE A 326 -19.10 -0.05 -10.32
N ARG A 327 -19.57 -0.86 -11.27
CA ARG A 327 -18.79 -1.97 -11.86
C ARG A 327 -17.82 -1.51 -12.97
N VAL A 328 -17.98 -0.29 -13.47
CA VAL A 328 -17.16 0.31 -14.54
C VAL A 328 -16.38 1.50 -13.96
N SER A 329 -15.12 1.71 -14.36
CA SER A 329 -14.40 2.94 -13.99
C SER A 329 -15.24 4.16 -14.42
N GLY A 330 -15.68 4.95 -13.43
CA GLY A 330 -16.42 6.19 -13.66
C GLY A 330 -15.51 7.42 -13.73
N SER A 331 -14.19 7.22 -13.75
CA SER A 331 -13.25 8.33 -13.89
C SER A 331 -13.16 8.72 -15.36
N ASP A 332 -13.61 9.94 -15.70
CA ASP A 332 -13.38 10.53 -17.03
C ASP A 332 -11.89 10.70 -17.35
N ARG A 333 -11.01 10.55 -16.34
CA ARG A 333 -9.57 10.78 -16.46
C ARG A 333 -8.77 9.87 -15.50
N PRO A 334 -8.61 8.57 -15.82
CA PRO A 334 -7.99 7.58 -14.93
C PRO A 334 -6.47 7.77 -14.77
N LEU A 335 -5.86 8.66 -15.54
CA LEU A 335 -4.43 8.89 -15.65
C LEU A 335 -4.15 10.39 -15.85
N LEU A 336 -3.11 10.88 -15.19
CA LEU A 336 -2.52 12.20 -15.40
C LEU A 336 -1.12 12.03 -15.99
N ARG A 337 -0.69 12.94 -16.85
CA ARG A 337 0.70 13.04 -17.27
C ARG A 337 1.54 13.76 -16.20
N ARG A 338 2.84 13.50 -16.12
CA ARG A 338 3.74 14.19 -15.15
C ARG A 338 3.57 15.72 -15.15
N HIS A 339 3.49 16.36 -16.31
CA HIS A 339 3.29 17.81 -16.40
C HIS A 339 1.89 18.27 -15.93
N GLU A 340 0.86 17.43 -16.08
CA GLU A 340 -0.48 17.73 -15.58
C GLU A 340 -0.53 17.60 -14.06
N PHE A 341 0.15 16.60 -13.51
CA PHE A 341 0.33 16.47 -12.06
C PHE A 341 1.14 17.63 -11.48
N GLN A 342 2.26 17.99 -12.13
CA GLN A 342 3.07 19.14 -11.74
C GLN A 342 2.25 20.42 -11.71
N LYS A 343 1.50 20.70 -12.79
CA LYS A 343 0.62 21.86 -12.86
C LYS A 343 -0.44 21.85 -11.75
N LEU A 344 -1.01 20.68 -11.44
CA LEU A 344 -1.96 20.54 -10.32
C LEU A 344 -1.30 20.95 -8.99
N VAL A 345 -0.07 20.53 -8.73
CA VAL A 345 0.66 20.91 -7.51
C VAL A 345 0.97 22.40 -7.50
N GLU A 346 1.47 22.95 -8.61
CA GLU A 346 1.77 24.39 -8.77
C GLU A 346 0.51 25.24 -8.52
N ASP A 347 -0.61 24.91 -9.18
CA ASP A 347 -1.89 25.61 -9.03
C ASP A 347 -2.40 25.57 -7.57
N VAL A 348 -2.24 24.43 -6.89
CA VAL A 348 -2.60 24.28 -5.46
C VAL A 348 -1.70 25.14 -4.57
N PHE A 349 -0.39 25.12 -4.80
CA PHE A 349 0.59 25.84 -4.00
C PHE A 349 0.41 27.36 -4.17
N ASP A 350 0.18 27.82 -5.40
CA ASP A 350 -0.16 29.20 -5.71
C ASP A 350 -1.48 29.64 -5.05
N GLY A 351 -2.52 28.79 -5.12
CA GLY A 351 -3.80 29.03 -4.46
C GLY A 351 -3.70 29.17 -2.95
N LEU A 352 -2.79 28.40 -2.32
CA LEU A 352 -2.47 28.49 -0.90
C LEU A 352 -1.49 29.62 -0.55
N LYS A 353 -0.88 30.27 -1.55
CA LYS A 353 0.17 31.30 -1.39
C LYS A 353 1.37 30.81 -0.58
N ILE A 354 1.77 29.56 -0.80
CA ILE A 354 2.98 28.97 -0.22
C ILE A 354 4.13 29.03 -1.23
N THR A 355 5.36 28.74 -0.79
CA THR A 355 6.51 28.62 -1.69
C THR A 355 6.20 27.58 -2.77
N GLY A 356 6.47 27.91 -4.04
CA GLY A 356 6.22 27.00 -5.16
C GLY A 356 6.99 25.68 -5.04
N ALA A 357 6.45 24.63 -5.66
CA ALA A 357 7.07 23.32 -5.71
C ALA A 357 8.11 23.27 -6.83
N ASP A 358 9.35 22.91 -6.49
CA ASP A 358 10.34 22.52 -7.48
C ASP A 358 10.16 21.05 -7.89
N ASP A 359 10.94 20.59 -8.87
CA ASP A 359 10.87 19.21 -9.37
C ASP A 359 11.10 18.15 -8.28
N GLU A 360 11.86 18.48 -7.23
CA GLU A 360 12.11 17.58 -6.11
C GLU A 360 10.87 17.45 -5.24
N GLU A 361 10.21 18.56 -4.91
CA GLU A 361 8.94 18.55 -4.19
C GLU A 361 7.84 17.83 -4.98
N ILE A 362 7.76 18.01 -6.31
CA ILE A 362 6.83 17.24 -7.16
C ILE A 362 7.07 15.73 -7.04
N ARG A 363 8.34 15.30 -7.12
CA ARG A 363 8.72 13.89 -6.94
C ARG A 363 8.34 13.38 -5.56
N TRP A 364 8.54 14.16 -4.50
CA TRP A 364 8.19 13.77 -3.13
C TRP A 364 6.70 13.67 -2.87
N GLN A 365 5.90 14.52 -3.50
CA GLN A 365 4.45 14.37 -3.47
C GLN A 365 4.02 13.05 -4.14
N LEU A 366 4.57 12.72 -5.31
CA LEU A 366 4.29 11.46 -6.01
C LEU A 366 4.69 10.24 -5.18
N ASP A 367 5.90 10.25 -4.65
CA ASP A 367 6.42 9.16 -3.83
C ASP A 367 5.53 8.91 -2.60
N PHE A 368 5.10 9.99 -1.93
CA PHE A 368 4.15 9.92 -0.82
C PHE A 368 2.82 9.29 -1.25
N PHE A 369 2.20 9.79 -2.33
CA PHE A 369 0.89 9.30 -2.77
C PHE A 369 0.94 7.89 -3.32
N HIS A 370 2.06 7.49 -3.94
CA HIS A 370 2.29 6.12 -4.40
C HIS A 370 2.32 5.14 -3.22
N HIS A 371 3.17 5.39 -2.23
CA HIS A 371 3.32 4.52 -1.07
C HIS A 371 2.04 4.41 -0.23
N ARG A 372 1.19 5.43 -0.24
CA ARG A 372 -0.13 5.43 0.42
C ARG A 372 -1.24 4.77 -0.40
N GLY A 373 -0.94 4.33 -1.62
CA GLY A 373 -1.90 3.75 -2.54
C GLY A 373 -2.97 4.73 -3.01
N ILE A 374 -2.66 6.03 -3.03
CA ILE A 374 -3.53 7.08 -3.55
C ILE A 374 -3.38 7.15 -5.07
N VAL A 375 -2.14 7.17 -5.56
CA VAL A 375 -1.83 7.02 -6.98
C VAL A 375 -0.95 5.79 -7.20
N TYR A 376 -0.80 5.37 -8.44
CA TYR A 376 0.25 4.44 -8.84
C TYR A 376 1.23 5.15 -9.78
N ALA A 377 2.45 5.35 -9.27
CA ALA A 377 3.57 5.99 -9.95
C ALA A 377 4.87 5.43 -9.35
N PRO A 378 5.25 4.19 -9.73
CA PRO A 378 6.39 3.52 -9.13
C PRO A 378 7.72 4.26 -9.43
N PRO A 379 8.71 4.20 -8.52
CA PRO A 379 9.98 4.94 -8.67
C PRO A 379 10.73 4.66 -9.98
N GLU A 380 10.61 3.47 -10.55
CA GLU A 380 11.24 3.07 -11.81
C GLU A 380 10.76 3.91 -13.00
N TRP A 381 9.52 4.41 -12.94
CA TRP A 381 9.00 5.35 -13.93
C TRP A 381 9.56 6.76 -13.71
N MET A 382 9.74 7.14 -12.45
CA MET A 382 10.30 8.45 -12.07
C MET A 382 11.81 8.54 -12.36
N GLU A 383 12.54 7.41 -12.35
CA GLU A 383 14.00 7.39 -12.40
C GLU A 383 14.60 6.90 -13.73
N GLN A 384 14.03 5.89 -14.40
CA GLN A 384 14.83 5.10 -15.35
C GLN A 384 14.25 4.82 -16.75
N SER A 385 12.97 5.00 -17.07
CA SER A 385 12.43 4.21 -18.21
C SER A 385 11.79 4.92 -19.41
N ILE A 386 11.39 6.21 -19.40
CA ILE A 386 10.68 6.78 -20.58
C ILE A 386 11.11 8.21 -20.91
N SER A 387 11.25 9.07 -19.90
CA SER A 387 11.72 10.46 -19.97
C SER A 387 11.63 11.01 -18.55
N ARG A 388 12.59 11.83 -18.08
CA ARG A 388 12.43 12.54 -16.80
C ARG A 388 11.11 13.33 -16.77
N ASP A 389 10.64 13.77 -17.93
CA ASP A 389 9.52 14.70 -18.09
C ASP A 389 8.20 14.06 -18.55
N ALA A 390 8.20 12.77 -18.89
CA ALA A 390 7.01 12.10 -19.43
C ALA A 390 6.87 10.66 -18.93
N TYR A 391 6.12 10.52 -17.84
CA TYR A 391 5.57 9.25 -17.35
C TYR A 391 4.15 9.47 -16.82
N PRO A 392 3.32 8.42 -16.78
CA PRO A 392 1.97 8.53 -16.29
C PRO A 392 1.90 8.46 -14.77
N VAL A 393 0.91 9.15 -14.22
CA VAL A 393 0.50 9.15 -12.82
C VAL A 393 -0.92 8.61 -12.77
N VAL A 394 -1.06 7.41 -12.25
CA VAL A 394 -2.31 6.64 -12.36
C VAL A 394 -3.17 6.97 -11.15
N VAL A 395 -4.23 7.74 -11.38
CA VAL A 395 -5.14 8.18 -10.31
C VAL A 395 -6.23 7.14 -10.06
N ASP A 396 -6.65 6.41 -11.09
CA ASP A 396 -7.54 5.25 -10.96
C ASP A 396 -6.75 3.95 -11.16
N GLN A 397 -6.33 3.36 -10.04
CA GLN A 397 -5.55 2.13 -10.05
C GLN A 397 -6.36 0.91 -10.48
N ARG A 398 -7.70 0.95 -10.34
CA ARG A 398 -8.58 -0.12 -10.81
C ARG A 398 -8.53 -0.24 -12.32
N TRP A 399 -8.52 0.89 -13.02
CA TRP A 399 -8.48 0.94 -14.47
C TRP A 399 -7.23 0.27 -15.06
N ILE A 400 -6.04 0.47 -14.49
CA ILE A 400 -4.83 -0.25 -14.96
C ILE A 400 -4.92 -1.74 -14.67
N ILE A 401 -5.37 -2.10 -13.47
CA ILE A 401 -5.40 -3.49 -13.04
C ILE A 401 -6.40 -4.29 -13.87
N GLU A 402 -7.59 -3.75 -14.09
CA GLU A 402 -8.59 -4.39 -14.96
C GLU A 402 -8.06 -4.59 -16.38
N GLY A 403 -7.35 -3.61 -16.95
CA GLY A 403 -6.72 -3.76 -18.27
C GLY A 403 -5.72 -4.91 -18.34
N ILE A 404 -4.79 -4.96 -17.39
CA ILE A 404 -3.79 -6.04 -17.32
C ILE A 404 -4.48 -7.39 -17.14
N TYR A 405 -5.53 -7.47 -16.32
CA TYR A 405 -6.27 -8.71 -16.07
C TYR A 405 -7.05 -9.19 -17.28
N GLU A 406 -7.73 -8.27 -17.96
CA GLU A 406 -8.50 -8.61 -19.15
C GLU A 406 -7.59 -9.07 -20.28
N LEU A 407 -6.42 -8.43 -20.47
CA LEU A 407 -5.43 -8.88 -21.45
C LEU A 407 -4.91 -10.29 -21.19
N MET A 408 -4.66 -10.62 -19.93
CA MET A 408 -4.03 -11.88 -19.51
C MET A 408 -5.05 -13.00 -19.24
N ARG A 409 -6.33 -12.73 -19.49
CA ARG A 409 -7.42 -13.68 -19.28
C ARG A 409 -7.26 -14.93 -20.17
N PRO A 410 -7.46 -16.16 -19.65
CA PRO A 410 -7.24 -17.39 -20.43
C PRO A 410 -8.05 -17.56 -21.70
N GLU A 411 -9.20 -16.91 -21.83
CA GLU A 411 -9.98 -16.94 -23.07
C GLU A 411 -9.45 -15.98 -24.15
N ARG A 412 -8.40 -15.18 -23.88
CA ARG A 412 -7.74 -14.30 -24.85
C ARG A 412 -6.47 -14.93 -25.42
N GLY A 413 -6.29 -14.75 -26.74
CA GLY A 413 -5.09 -15.21 -27.46
C GLY A 413 -3.79 -14.61 -26.91
N THR A 414 -3.81 -13.37 -26.39
CA THR A 414 -2.63 -12.67 -25.84
C THR A 414 -1.90 -13.49 -24.77
N ARG A 415 -2.64 -14.14 -23.87
CA ARG A 415 -2.05 -14.98 -22.82
C ARG A 415 -1.39 -16.21 -23.43
N ASP A 416 -2.07 -16.88 -24.36
CA ASP A 416 -1.56 -18.09 -25.02
C ASP A 416 -0.33 -17.78 -25.85
N ASP A 417 -0.32 -16.64 -26.56
CA ASP A 417 0.83 -16.15 -27.33
C ASP A 417 2.03 -15.87 -26.40
N LEU A 418 1.80 -15.19 -25.28
CA LEU A 418 2.82 -14.98 -24.25
C LEU A 418 3.37 -16.30 -23.71
N MET A 419 2.51 -17.29 -23.42
CA MET A 419 2.94 -18.59 -22.93
C MET A 419 3.75 -19.36 -23.98
N GLN A 420 3.32 -19.36 -25.24
CA GLN A 420 4.04 -20.00 -26.35
C GLN A 420 5.40 -19.34 -26.62
N ALA A 421 5.47 -18.02 -26.45
CA ALA A 421 6.68 -17.23 -26.65
C ALA A 421 7.58 -17.15 -25.39
N TRP A 422 7.31 -17.93 -24.34
CA TRP A 422 8.07 -17.96 -23.09
C TRP A 422 8.14 -16.58 -22.41
N GLY A 423 7.01 -15.86 -22.39
CA GLY A 423 6.86 -14.52 -21.81
C GLY A 423 7.37 -13.39 -22.69
N ARG A 424 7.73 -13.65 -23.95
CA ARG A 424 8.15 -12.61 -24.90
C ARG A 424 6.97 -12.11 -25.70
N ILE A 425 6.79 -10.79 -25.76
CA ILE A 425 5.81 -10.14 -26.62
C ILE A 425 6.44 -8.90 -27.22
N THR A 426 6.22 -8.68 -28.52
CA THR A 426 6.67 -7.46 -29.19
C THR A 426 5.71 -6.31 -28.88
N ARG A 427 6.19 -5.06 -29.05
CA ARG A 427 5.33 -3.88 -28.89
C ARG A 427 4.13 -3.92 -29.84
N GLY A 428 4.31 -4.42 -31.06
CA GLY A 428 3.24 -4.53 -32.06
C GLY A 428 2.14 -5.51 -31.65
N GLU A 429 2.53 -6.71 -31.19
CA GLU A 429 1.59 -7.73 -30.70
C GLU A 429 0.82 -7.22 -29.47
N LEU A 430 1.52 -6.59 -28.52
CA LEU A 430 0.86 -6.01 -27.34
C LEU A 430 -0.11 -4.88 -27.72
N TRP A 431 0.24 -4.02 -28.69
CA TRP A 431 -0.66 -2.97 -29.17
C TRP A 431 -1.91 -3.55 -29.83
N GLN A 432 -1.78 -4.60 -30.64
CA GLN A 432 -2.92 -5.28 -31.24
C GLN A 432 -3.84 -5.88 -30.18
N ALA A 433 -3.27 -6.47 -29.13
CA ALA A 433 -4.04 -6.99 -28.00
C ALA A 433 -4.82 -5.89 -27.28
N TRP A 434 -4.20 -4.72 -27.04
CA TRP A 434 -4.88 -3.55 -26.47
C TRP A 434 -5.97 -3.01 -27.41
N ASP A 435 -5.72 -2.92 -28.72
CA ASP A 435 -6.71 -2.47 -29.69
C ASP A 435 -7.94 -3.40 -29.73
N GLN A 436 -7.72 -4.71 -29.64
CA GLN A 436 -8.81 -5.67 -29.55
C GLN A 436 -9.59 -5.54 -28.24
N LEU A 437 -8.90 -5.34 -27.11
CA LEU A 437 -9.55 -5.10 -25.82
C LEU A 437 -10.43 -3.84 -25.87
N GLU A 438 -9.95 -2.74 -26.44
CA GLU A 438 -10.68 -1.48 -26.56
C GLU A 438 -11.95 -1.62 -27.44
N ILE A 439 -11.92 -2.49 -28.47
CA ILE A 439 -13.11 -2.79 -29.29
C ILE A 439 -14.17 -3.55 -28.47
N GLU A 440 -13.76 -4.50 -27.64
CA GLU A 440 -14.65 -5.36 -26.85
C GLU A 440 -15.15 -4.68 -25.58
N GLN A 441 -14.32 -3.85 -24.95
CA GLN A 441 -14.57 -3.12 -23.71
C GLN A 441 -14.13 -1.65 -23.89
N PRO A 442 -14.97 -0.79 -24.52
CA PRO A 442 -14.64 0.61 -24.80
C PRO A 442 -14.31 1.46 -23.56
N GLU A 443 -14.74 1.03 -22.38
CA GLU A 443 -14.41 1.62 -21.09
C GLU A 443 -12.93 1.46 -20.70
N LEU A 444 -12.24 0.45 -21.24
CA LEU A 444 -10.82 0.16 -21.03
C LEU A 444 -9.98 0.75 -22.18
N LYS A 445 -10.14 2.06 -22.42
CA LYS A 445 -9.40 2.78 -23.46
C LYS A 445 -8.08 3.32 -22.94
N TYR A 446 -6.97 2.77 -23.42
CA TYR A 446 -5.61 3.18 -23.05
C TYR A 446 -4.95 4.00 -24.17
N ASP A 447 -4.47 5.21 -23.85
CA ASP A 447 -3.66 5.98 -24.79
C ASP A 447 -2.23 5.41 -24.94
N GLU A 448 -1.45 5.96 -25.86
CA GLU A 448 -0.10 5.43 -26.14
C GLU A 448 0.83 5.49 -24.92
N GLU A 449 0.70 6.50 -24.07
CA GLU A 449 1.51 6.66 -22.86
C GLU A 449 1.13 5.62 -21.80
N ALA A 450 -0.16 5.41 -21.57
CA ALA A 450 -0.66 4.37 -20.68
C ALA A 450 -0.22 2.98 -21.15
N ARG A 451 -0.37 2.68 -22.45
CA ARG A 451 0.07 1.41 -23.04
C ARG A 451 1.59 1.22 -22.92
N CYS A 452 2.38 2.30 -23.04
CA CYS A 452 3.83 2.25 -22.85
C CYS A 452 4.22 1.95 -21.40
N ALA A 453 3.51 2.53 -20.43
CA ALA A 453 3.80 2.31 -19.01
C ALA A 453 3.36 0.93 -18.51
N MET A 454 2.34 0.33 -19.12
CA MET A 454 1.86 -1.02 -18.78
C MET A 454 2.63 -2.14 -19.49
N ARG A 455 3.49 -1.83 -20.46
CA ARG A 455 4.38 -2.79 -21.10
C ARG A 455 5.53 -3.16 -20.19
#